data_AF-A0A6N6KE40-F1
#
_entry.id   AF-A0A6N6KE40-F1
#
_cell.length_a   1.000
_cell.length_b   1.000
_cell.length_c   1.000
_cell.angle_alpha   90.00
_cell.angle_beta   90.00
_cell.angle_gamma   90.00
#
_symmetry.space_group_name_H-M   'P 1'
#
loop_
_entity.id
_entity.type
_entity.pdbx_description
1 polymer ?
#
loop_
_entity_poly.entity_id
_entity_poly.type
_entity_poly.pdbx_seq_one_letter_code
_entity_poly.pdbx_strand_id
1 'polypeptide(L)'
;MFGLMRKTSCDPPQQNLSWKRNHYCGTCKVMATEYGHGSRMFLNYDLVFLSELLTLLSQNEVSFSDEAFGSKNCFKLPSGKNIPLPHQFVAALGVIYADIKIKDNLQDKKSPIWKIPDFLFSKPVSKGWDKLTKWGVNPKLIQSWLNEQQIREKGKLSAEFNFYSEPTAEVTAHFFKIGAEIMKNKEASAVMEDLGRQFGKIIYWLDACEDFIRDKKQKAFNGLQVISGNFPESKSIQKMEEHFDMLKGKTLKALQDLPITDDLKRQFSARLESNLFIRVQAAFHKIETHVKDHNFAQNNPSLKLLEVRLTRRWQQAVEFAKIISSIEKRLQYYTLASMAFIIPKIKTAYPFSEIVYKKKDPVCGCNVCDCGGSEPCCTSDNANEAETCGNTCIVLTCGCGIALIVGIVLLMNSTEGKPGSKRNAVRAMRASRKELRQQRKEDKRKLRQRKRKLKRMKPEERV
;
A
#
# COMPACT_ATOMS: atom_id res chain seq x y z
N MET A 1 -7.47 -2.02 -1.49
CA MET A 1 -6.90 -2.86 -2.54
C MET A 1 -5.39 -2.84 -2.40
N PHE A 2 -4.82 -3.98 -2.76
CA PHE A 2 -3.70 -4.66 -2.14
C PHE A 2 -2.41 -4.39 -2.92
N GLY A 3 -2.52 -4.12 -4.21
CA GLY A 3 -1.36 -3.87 -5.07
C GLY A 3 -0.46 -5.08 -5.20
N LEU A 4 -1.08 -6.25 -5.30
CA LEU A 4 -0.40 -7.54 -5.48
C LEU A 4 0.42 -7.58 -6.77
N MET A 5 0.07 -6.74 -7.74
CA MET A 5 0.70 -6.67 -9.06
C MET A 5 1.35 -5.33 -9.33
N ARG A 6 1.75 -4.63 -8.26
CA ARG A 6 2.46 -3.35 -8.40
C ARG A 6 3.81 -3.58 -9.09
N LYS A 7 4.07 -2.81 -10.15
CA LYS A 7 5.38 -2.76 -10.78
C LYS A 7 6.48 -2.42 -9.77
N THR A 8 7.60 -3.13 -9.84
CA THR A 8 8.77 -2.97 -8.97
C THR A 8 9.91 -2.30 -9.73
N SER A 9 10.99 -1.92 -9.02
CA SER A 9 12.19 -1.34 -9.64
C SER A 9 12.91 -2.29 -10.61
N CYS A 10 12.61 -3.59 -10.56
CA CYS A 10 13.19 -4.61 -11.42
C CYS A 10 12.45 -4.75 -12.78
N ASP A 11 11.36 -4.02 -13.02
CA ASP A 11 10.68 -4.01 -14.32
C ASP A 11 11.48 -3.18 -15.36
N PRO A 12 11.54 -3.58 -16.65
CA PRO A 12 12.36 -2.92 -17.68
C PRO A 12 12.12 -1.40 -17.85
N PRO A 13 13.15 -0.54 -17.83
CA PRO A 13 13.00 0.92 -17.73
C PRO A 13 12.26 1.61 -18.88
N GLN A 14 12.50 1.21 -20.14
CA GLN A 14 11.94 1.93 -21.30
C GLN A 14 10.44 1.69 -21.49
N GLN A 15 9.95 0.47 -21.20
CA GLN A 15 8.52 0.18 -21.21
C GLN A 15 7.79 0.81 -20.00
N ASN A 16 8.51 1.20 -18.93
CA ASN A 16 7.87 1.68 -17.69
C ASN A 16 7.17 3.03 -17.84
N LEU A 17 7.71 3.96 -18.64
CA LEU A 17 7.11 5.28 -18.80
C LEU A 17 5.85 5.25 -19.66
N SER A 18 5.85 4.50 -20.77
CA SER A 18 4.67 4.30 -21.62
C SER A 18 3.61 3.51 -20.86
N TRP A 19 3.99 2.41 -20.20
CA TRP A 19 3.11 1.62 -19.36
C TRP A 19 2.42 2.45 -18.29
N LYS A 20 3.18 3.26 -17.54
CA LYS A 20 2.62 4.07 -16.44
C LYS A 20 1.61 5.07 -16.97
N ARG A 21 1.91 5.70 -18.10
CA ARG A 21 1.00 6.65 -18.75
C ARG A 21 -0.26 5.96 -19.25
N ASN A 22 -0.12 4.81 -19.88
CA ASN A 22 -1.20 4.07 -20.49
C ASN A 22 -2.10 3.41 -19.44
N HIS A 23 -1.57 2.66 -18.47
CA HIS A 23 -2.38 1.88 -17.53
C HIS A 23 -2.67 2.63 -16.24
N TYR A 24 -1.65 3.10 -15.52
CA TYR A 24 -1.89 3.78 -14.23
C TYR A 24 -2.57 5.14 -14.43
N CYS A 25 -1.91 6.05 -15.14
CA CYS A 25 -2.43 7.39 -15.39
C CYS A 25 -3.65 7.35 -16.30
N GLY A 26 -3.67 6.47 -17.30
CA GLY A 26 -4.81 6.30 -18.19
C GLY A 26 -6.05 5.85 -17.44
N THR A 27 -5.96 4.80 -16.60
CA THR A 27 -7.12 4.36 -15.79
C THR A 27 -7.58 5.47 -14.86
N CYS A 28 -6.64 6.18 -14.21
CA CYS A 28 -6.96 7.34 -13.38
C CYS A 28 -7.74 8.43 -14.13
N LYS A 29 -7.32 8.74 -15.37
CA LYS A 29 -7.96 9.74 -16.23
C LYS A 29 -9.33 9.27 -16.69
N VAL A 30 -9.48 8.00 -17.07
CA VAL A 30 -10.77 7.42 -17.48
C VAL A 30 -11.76 7.41 -16.32
N MET A 31 -11.33 7.06 -15.11
CA MET A 31 -12.18 7.19 -13.91
C MET A 31 -12.67 8.64 -13.75
N ALA A 32 -11.79 9.63 -13.90
CA ALA A 32 -12.17 11.03 -13.81
C ALA A 32 -13.13 11.47 -14.91
N THR A 33 -12.90 11.06 -16.17
CA THR A 33 -13.76 11.39 -17.32
C THR A 33 -15.14 10.77 -17.19
N GLU A 34 -15.23 9.51 -16.79
CA GLU A 34 -16.48 8.76 -16.79
C GLU A 34 -17.29 8.93 -15.51
N TYR A 35 -16.61 9.08 -14.36
CA TYR A 35 -17.21 9.02 -13.03
C TYR A 35 -16.85 10.22 -12.15
N GLY A 36 -16.21 11.25 -12.72
CA GLY A 36 -15.82 12.47 -12.03
C GLY A 36 -14.54 12.33 -11.21
N HIS A 37 -13.90 13.46 -10.87
CA HIS A 37 -12.59 13.48 -10.21
C HIS A 37 -12.54 12.75 -8.86
N GLY A 38 -13.65 12.69 -8.12
CA GLY A 38 -13.71 11.98 -6.84
C GLY A 38 -13.42 10.49 -6.97
N SER A 39 -13.83 9.86 -8.09
CA SER A 39 -13.63 8.42 -8.34
C SER A 39 -12.16 8.02 -8.36
N ARG A 40 -11.26 8.96 -8.68
CA ARG A 40 -9.81 8.75 -8.72
C ARG A 40 -9.23 8.30 -7.37
N MET A 41 -9.89 8.62 -6.26
CA MET A 41 -9.48 8.19 -4.92
C MET A 41 -9.54 6.67 -4.73
N PHE A 42 -10.31 5.97 -5.57
CA PHE A 42 -10.46 4.52 -5.51
C PHE A 42 -9.54 3.76 -6.46
N LEU A 43 -8.76 4.47 -7.29
CA LEU A 43 -7.72 3.85 -8.09
C LEU A 43 -6.71 3.15 -7.19
N ASN A 44 -6.35 1.94 -7.59
CA ASN A 44 -5.36 1.12 -6.90
C ASN A 44 -4.64 0.24 -7.91
N TYR A 45 -3.52 -0.35 -7.49
CA TYR A 45 -2.67 -1.14 -8.39
C TYR A 45 -3.30 -2.44 -8.88
N ASP A 46 -4.30 -2.99 -8.18
CA ASP A 46 -4.99 -4.20 -8.66
C ASP A 46 -5.91 -3.86 -9.84
N LEU A 47 -6.60 -2.72 -9.79
CA LEU A 47 -7.35 -2.18 -10.94
C LEU A 47 -6.40 -1.87 -12.11
N VAL A 48 -5.26 -1.24 -11.84
CA VAL A 48 -4.26 -0.93 -12.88
C VAL A 48 -3.74 -2.21 -13.54
N PHE A 49 -3.48 -3.25 -12.74
CA PHE A 49 -3.10 -4.56 -13.26
C PHE A 49 -4.20 -5.18 -14.12
N LEU A 50 -5.46 -5.15 -13.67
CA LEU A 50 -6.55 -5.67 -14.50
C LEU A 50 -6.68 -4.89 -15.82
N SER A 51 -6.43 -3.58 -15.81
CA SER A 51 -6.41 -2.76 -17.04
C SER A 51 -5.26 -3.15 -17.97
N GLU A 52 -4.05 -3.37 -17.43
CA GLU A 52 -2.90 -3.91 -18.17
C GLU A 52 -3.22 -5.28 -18.77
N LEU A 53 -3.72 -6.21 -17.95
CA LEU A 53 -4.01 -7.57 -18.37
C LEU A 53 -5.10 -7.63 -19.44
N LEU A 54 -6.20 -6.91 -19.28
CA LEU A 54 -7.26 -6.84 -20.29
C LEU A 54 -6.81 -6.13 -21.58
N THR A 55 -5.84 -5.21 -21.49
CA THR A 55 -5.23 -4.62 -22.69
C THR A 55 -4.42 -5.66 -23.46
N LEU A 56 -3.64 -6.48 -22.76
CA LEU A 56 -2.83 -7.55 -23.38
C LEU A 56 -3.68 -8.69 -23.95
N LEU A 57 -4.82 -8.99 -23.32
CA LEU A 57 -5.74 -10.05 -23.76
C LEU A 57 -6.73 -9.59 -24.83
N SER A 58 -6.78 -8.30 -25.16
CA SER A 58 -7.75 -7.77 -26.12
C SER A 58 -7.47 -8.27 -27.54
N GLN A 59 -8.48 -8.86 -28.18
CA GLN A 59 -8.38 -9.22 -29.60
C GLN A 59 -8.54 -8.01 -30.53
N ASN A 60 -9.12 -6.90 -30.04
CA ASN A 60 -9.17 -5.67 -30.79
C ASN A 60 -7.92 -4.84 -30.50
N GLU A 61 -7.46 -4.07 -31.49
CA GLU A 61 -6.35 -3.14 -31.28
C GLU A 61 -6.71 -2.11 -30.19
N VAL A 62 -5.89 -2.03 -29.14
CA VAL A 62 -6.08 -1.06 -28.07
C VAL A 62 -5.21 0.16 -28.35
N SER A 63 -5.85 1.23 -28.82
CA SER A 63 -5.17 2.49 -29.12
C SER A 63 -5.25 3.49 -27.96
N PHE A 64 -4.12 4.12 -27.65
CA PHE A 64 -4.02 5.25 -26.72
C PHE A 64 -3.86 6.58 -27.47
N SER A 65 -4.60 6.75 -28.57
CA SER A 65 -4.45 7.87 -29.52
C SER A 65 -4.87 9.23 -28.96
N ASP A 66 -5.75 9.27 -27.96
CA ASP A 66 -6.11 10.55 -27.32
C ASP A 66 -4.89 11.12 -26.59
N GLU A 67 -4.51 12.36 -26.92
CA GLU A 67 -3.35 13.05 -26.37
C GLU A 67 -3.36 13.14 -24.84
N ALA A 68 -4.54 13.03 -24.21
CA ALA A 68 -4.65 12.94 -22.78
C ALA A 68 -3.83 11.76 -22.22
N PHE A 69 -3.76 10.60 -22.87
CA PHE A 69 -2.99 9.45 -22.38
C PHE A 69 -1.48 9.73 -22.38
N GLY A 70 -0.96 10.42 -23.39
CA GLY A 70 0.44 10.84 -23.46
C GLY A 70 0.82 11.98 -22.51
N SER A 71 -0.16 12.75 -22.02
CA SER A 71 0.08 13.95 -21.24
C SER A 71 0.54 13.69 -19.80
N LYS A 72 1.58 14.41 -19.35
CA LYS A 72 1.99 14.47 -17.94
C LYS A 72 0.98 15.25 -17.07
N ASN A 73 0.07 16.02 -17.68
CA ASN A 73 -0.96 16.74 -16.95
C ASN A 73 -2.09 15.78 -16.52
N CYS A 74 -2.22 15.57 -15.21
CA CYS A 74 -3.24 14.72 -14.61
C CYS A 74 -4.68 15.22 -14.85
N PHE A 75 -4.87 16.49 -15.19
CA PHE A 75 -6.16 17.13 -15.45
C PHE A 75 -6.48 17.27 -16.94
N LYS A 76 -5.53 16.94 -17.84
CA LYS A 76 -5.87 16.72 -19.25
C LYS A 76 -6.57 15.36 -19.35
N LEU A 77 -7.89 15.40 -19.46
CA LEU A 77 -8.77 14.23 -19.51
C LEU A 77 -9.06 13.84 -20.96
N PRO A 78 -9.21 12.54 -21.28
CA PRO A 78 -9.59 12.11 -22.62
C PRO A 78 -10.99 12.63 -22.98
N SER A 79 -11.19 12.90 -24.26
CA SER A 79 -12.40 13.49 -24.85
C SER A 79 -13.65 12.58 -24.82
N GLY A 80 -13.52 11.37 -24.29
CA GLY A 80 -14.58 10.35 -24.25
C GLY A 80 -14.72 9.54 -25.54
N LYS A 81 -14.32 10.08 -26.70
CA LYS A 81 -14.58 9.46 -28.02
C LYS A 81 -13.65 8.30 -28.39
N ASN A 82 -12.52 8.13 -27.72
CA ASN A 82 -11.53 7.07 -28.00
C ASN A 82 -10.92 6.52 -26.69
N ILE A 83 -11.76 6.17 -25.72
CA ILE A 83 -11.28 5.57 -24.47
C ILE A 83 -11.12 4.05 -24.67
N PRO A 84 -9.93 3.47 -24.38
CA PRO A 84 -9.73 2.02 -24.38
C PRO A 84 -10.78 1.27 -23.57
N LEU A 85 -11.39 0.25 -24.17
CA LEU A 85 -12.40 -0.58 -23.51
C LEU A 85 -11.92 -1.24 -22.20
N PRO A 86 -10.67 -1.77 -22.10
CA PRO A 86 -10.12 -2.24 -20.82
C PRO A 86 -10.24 -1.20 -19.70
N HIS A 87 -9.93 0.06 -20.00
CA HIS A 87 -9.95 1.15 -19.02
C HIS A 87 -11.37 1.56 -18.64
N GLN A 88 -12.30 1.53 -19.61
CA GLN A 88 -13.71 1.79 -19.31
C GLN A 88 -14.27 0.72 -18.35
N PHE A 89 -13.98 -0.55 -18.61
CA PHE A 89 -14.42 -1.67 -17.78
C PHE A 89 -13.86 -1.56 -16.36
N VAL A 90 -12.55 -1.39 -16.24
CA VAL A 90 -11.86 -1.28 -14.95
C VAL A 90 -12.27 -0.03 -14.18
N ALA A 91 -12.53 1.09 -14.85
CA ALA A 91 -13.02 2.29 -14.19
C ALA A 91 -14.43 2.09 -13.60
N ALA A 92 -15.32 1.40 -14.33
CA ALA A 92 -16.64 1.02 -13.83
C ALA A 92 -16.52 0.11 -12.60
N LEU A 93 -15.68 -0.93 -12.69
CA LEU A 93 -15.41 -1.85 -11.60
C LEU A 93 -14.85 -1.14 -10.36
N GLY A 94 -13.93 -0.18 -10.54
CA GLY A 94 -13.36 0.59 -9.44
C GLY A 94 -14.40 1.39 -8.66
N VAL A 95 -15.42 1.92 -9.34
CA VAL A 95 -16.56 2.60 -8.69
C VAL A 95 -17.47 1.61 -7.96
N ILE A 96 -17.69 0.41 -8.51
CA ILE A 96 -18.48 -0.63 -7.83
C ILE A 96 -17.76 -1.15 -6.59
N TYR A 97 -16.45 -1.39 -6.64
CA TYR A 97 -15.69 -1.76 -5.44
C TYR A 97 -15.69 -0.65 -4.39
N ALA A 98 -15.69 0.62 -4.81
CA ALA A 98 -15.85 1.74 -3.89
C ALA A 98 -17.22 1.69 -3.19
N ASP A 99 -18.30 1.44 -3.93
CA ASP A 99 -19.66 1.29 -3.40
C ASP A 99 -19.77 0.14 -2.40
N ILE A 100 -19.27 -1.04 -2.77
CA ILE A 100 -19.25 -2.22 -1.89
C ILE A 100 -18.55 -1.86 -0.57
N LYS A 101 -17.40 -1.21 -0.65
CA LYS A 101 -16.65 -0.78 0.55
C LYS A 101 -17.38 0.28 1.37
N ILE A 102 -18.05 1.25 0.74
CA ILE A 102 -18.81 2.28 1.44
C ILE A 102 -20.00 1.65 2.18
N LYS A 103 -20.75 0.77 1.51
CA LYS A 103 -21.91 0.07 2.07
C LYS A 103 -21.51 -0.86 3.21
N ASP A 104 -20.41 -1.58 3.07
CA ASP A 104 -19.84 -2.41 4.14
C ASP A 104 -19.55 -1.58 5.40
N ASN A 105 -18.86 -0.43 5.25
CA ASN A 105 -18.60 0.48 6.37
C ASN A 105 -19.87 1.09 7.00
N LEU A 106 -20.91 1.35 6.19
CA LEU A 106 -22.20 1.85 6.69
C LEU A 106 -22.96 0.80 7.51
N GLN A 107 -22.97 -0.46 7.07
CA GLN A 107 -23.67 -1.55 7.73
C GLN A 107 -23.01 -1.94 9.06
N ASP A 108 -21.68 -1.80 9.16
CA ASP A 108 -20.90 -2.04 10.36
C ASP A 108 -21.09 -1.02 11.51
N LYS A 109 -22.08 -0.11 11.41
CA LYS A 109 -22.35 1.00 12.35
C LYS A 109 -21.16 1.97 12.49
N LYS A 110 -20.18 1.93 11.59
CA LYS A 110 -18.97 2.74 11.66
C LYS A 110 -19.25 4.13 11.12
N SER A 111 -19.71 5.04 11.98
CA SER A 111 -19.73 6.50 11.77
C SER A 111 -20.66 7.05 10.66
N PRO A 112 -21.54 8.02 10.96
CA PRO A 112 -22.39 8.69 9.96
C PRO A 112 -21.59 9.43 8.88
N ILE A 113 -20.27 9.55 9.03
CA ILE A 113 -19.37 10.15 8.04
C ILE A 113 -19.43 9.45 6.66
N TRP A 114 -19.80 8.16 6.60
CA TRP A 114 -19.92 7.42 5.35
C TRP A 114 -21.22 7.68 4.58
N LYS A 115 -22.21 8.35 5.19
CA LYS A 115 -23.44 8.77 4.47
C LYS A 115 -23.16 9.81 3.37
N ILE A 116 -22.14 10.65 3.60
CA ILE A 116 -21.74 11.69 2.64
C ILE A 116 -21.14 11.07 1.37
N PRO A 117 -20.09 10.21 1.44
CA PRO A 117 -19.58 9.57 0.23
C PRO A 117 -20.62 8.65 -0.43
N ASP A 118 -21.46 7.95 0.32
CA ASP A 118 -22.57 7.15 -0.24
C ASP A 118 -23.51 8.00 -1.11
N PHE A 119 -23.98 9.13 -0.58
CA PHE A 119 -24.81 10.07 -1.33
C PHE A 119 -24.08 10.62 -2.56
N LEU A 120 -22.83 11.08 -2.42
CA LEU A 120 -22.06 11.67 -3.50
C LEU A 120 -21.70 10.67 -4.61
N PHE A 121 -21.55 9.38 -4.28
CA PHE A 121 -21.18 8.33 -5.23
C PHE A 121 -22.37 7.62 -5.87
N SER A 122 -23.60 7.82 -5.38
CA SER A 122 -24.81 7.22 -5.94
C SER A 122 -24.92 7.32 -7.48
N LYS A 123 -24.67 8.49 -8.05
CA LYS A 123 -24.71 8.72 -9.51
C LYS A 123 -23.59 7.98 -10.26
N PRO A 124 -22.29 8.15 -9.91
CA PRO A 124 -21.21 7.33 -10.45
C PRO A 124 -21.48 5.82 -10.39
N VAL A 125 -22.00 5.34 -9.26
CA VAL A 125 -22.30 3.93 -9.02
C VAL A 125 -23.41 3.42 -9.92
N SER A 126 -24.50 4.17 -10.03
CA SER A 126 -25.59 3.85 -10.96
C SER A 126 -25.08 3.75 -12.41
N LYS A 127 -24.32 4.75 -12.86
CA LYS A 127 -23.68 4.73 -14.19
C LYS A 127 -22.71 3.55 -14.35
N GLY A 128 -21.99 3.18 -13.29
CA GLY A 128 -21.08 2.03 -13.27
C GLY A 128 -21.84 0.71 -13.50
N TRP A 129 -22.93 0.51 -12.75
CA TRP A 129 -23.79 -0.66 -12.90
C TRP A 129 -24.48 -0.72 -14.26
N ASP A 130 -24.94 0.41 -14.81
CA ASP A 130 -25.52 0.47 -16.15
C ASP A 130 -24.54 -0.05 -17.21
N LYS A 131 -23.26 0.37 -17.13
CA LYS A 131 -22.23 -0.11 -18.06
C LYS A 131 -21.91 -1.60 -17.83
N LEU A 132 -21.67 -2.01 -16.59
CA LEU A 132 -21.32 -3.40 -16.27
C LEU A 132 -22.44 -4.38 -16.65
N THR A 133 -23.70 -4.00 -16.43
CA THR A 133 -24.87 -4.82 -16.81
C THR A 133 -24.97 -4.97 -18.32
N LYS A 134 -24.77 -3.89 -19.08
CA LYS A 134 -24.70 -3.95 -20.56
C LYS A 134 -23.57 -4.85 -21.07
N TRP A 135 -22.52 -5.00 -20.28
CA TRP A 135 -21.40 -5.88 -20.57
C TRP A 135 -21.56 -7.30 -20.01
N GLY A 136 -22.72 -7.65 -19.43
CA GLY A 136 -23.03 -9.02 -19.01
C GLY A 136 -22.76 -9.33 -17.53
N VAL A 137 -22.30 -8.36 -16.72
CA VAL A 137 -22.24 -8.54 -15.27
C VAL A 137 -23.66 -8.65 -14.71
N ASN A 138 -23.92 -9.64 -13.85
CA ASN A 138 -25.21 -9.80 -13.19
C ASN A 138 -25.19 -9.19 -11.78
N PRO A 139 -25.85 -8.03 -11.53
CA PRO A 139 -25.82 -7.38 -10.22
C PRO A 139 -26.47 -8.22 -9.12
N LYS A 140 -27.49 -9.03 -9.45
CA LYS A 140 -28.17 -9.90 -8.48
C LYS A 140 -27.23 -11.00 -7.98
N LEU A 141 -26.41 -11.56 -8.87
CA LEU A 141 -25.43 -12.58 -8.54
C LEU A 141 -24.30 -12.00 -7.65
N ILE A 142 -23.82 -10.80 -7.96
CA ILE A 142 -22.85 -10.11 -7.11
C ILE A 142 -23.45 -9.85 -5.72
N GLN A 143 -24.69 -9.36 -5.66
CA GLN A 143 -25.38 -9.12 -4.39
C GLN A 143 -25.60 -10.42 -3.59
N SER A 144 -25.87 -11.55 -4.24
CA SER A 144 -26.01 -12.83 -3.52
C SER A 144 -24.71 -13.25 -2.84
N TRP A 145 -23.55 -13.11 -3.49
CA TRP A 145 -22.26 -13.40 -2.86
C TRP A 145 -21.93 -12.43 -1.73
N LEU A 146 -22.24 -11.14 -1.88
CA LEU A 146 -22.06 -10.17 -0.79
C LEU A 146 -22.95 -10.49 0.42
N ASN A 147 -24.19 -10.88 0.19
CA ASN A 147 -25.10 -11.32 1.26
C ASN A 147 -24.60 -12.61 1.92
N GLU A 148 -24.11 -13.55 1.12
CA GLU A 148 -23.53 -14.80 1.61
C GLU A 148 -22.31 -14.53 2.51
N GLN A 149 -21.41 -13.62 2.12
CA GLN A 149 -20.30 -13.19 2.98
C GLN A 149 -20.82 -12.76 4.36
N GLN A 150 -21.82 -11.88 4.41
CA GLN A 150 -22.38 -11.40 5.68
C GLN A 150 -23.02 -12.49 6.52
N ILE A 151 -23.68 -13.47 5.89
CA ILE A 151 -24.25 -14.62 6.58
C ILE A 151 -23.12 -15.46 7.20
N ARG A 152 -22.04 -15.72 6.45
CA ARG A 152 -20.89 -16.50 6.92
C ARG A 152 -20.16 -15.81 8.08
N GLU A 153 -20.05 -14.49 8.07
CA GLU A 153 -19.38 -13.71 9.11
C GLU A 153 -20.19 -13.56 10.41
N LYS A 154 -21.54 -13.59 10.32
CA LYS A 154 -22.44 -13.49 11.48
C LYS A 154 -22.93 -14.86 12.00
N GLY A 155 -22.80 -15.89 11.17
CA GLY A 155 -23.31 -17.24 11.44
C GLY A 155 -22.37 -18.10 12.27
N LYS A 156 -22.54 -19.43 12.16
CA LYS A 156 -21.67 -20.40 12.83
C LYS A 156 -20.26 -20.32 12.26
N LEU A 157 -19.29 -20.19 13.16
CA LEU A 157 -17.88 -20.10 12.78
C LEU A 157 -17.37 -21.42 12.18
N SER A 158 -16.56 -21.31 11.12
CA SER A 158 -15.90 -22.43 10.46
C SER A 158 -14.39 -22.24 10.52
N ALA A 159 -13.63 -23.31 10.73
CA ALA A 159 -12.17 -23.27 10.67
C ALA A 159 -11.62 -23.45 9.24
N GLU A 160 -12.49 -23.64 8.25
CA GLU A 160 -12.09 -23.84 6.86
C GLU A 160 -11.72 -22.51 6.19
N PHE A 161 -10.49 -22.42 5.69
CA PHE A 161 -10.00 -21.23 5.01
C PHE A 161 -10.87 -20.77 3.83
N ASN A 162 -11.30 -21.71 2.98
CA ASN A 162 -12.09 -21.37 1.81
C ASN A 162 -13.45 -20.79 2.20
N PHE A 163 -14.01 -21.19 3.34
CA PHE A 163 -15.34 -20.76 3.77
C PHE A 163 -15.49 -19.24 3.83
N TYR A 164 -14.49 -18.52 4.36
CA TYR A 164 -14.62 -17.06 4.45
C TYR A 164 -14.18 -16.31 3.19
N SER A 165 -13.29 -16.89 2.39
CA SER A 165 -12.77 -16.23 1.19
C SER A 165 -13.61 -16.46 -0.06
N GLU A 166 -14.45 -17.52 -0.11
CA GLU A 166 -15.14 -17.93 -1.33
C GLU A 166 -16.03 -16.83 -1.92
N PRO A 167 -16.87 -16.09 -1.16
CA PRO A 167 -17.73 -15.09 -1.79
C PRO A 167 -16.93 -13.93 -2.42
N THR A 168 -15.82 -13.51 -1.79
CA THR A 168 -14.89 -12.54 -2.38
C THR A 168 -14.19 -13.10 -3.63
N ALA A 169 -13.84 -14.39 -3.60
CA ALA A 169 -13.28 -15.11 -4.74
C ALA A 169 -14.24 -15.13 -5.94
N GLU A 170 -15.51 -15.45 -5.72
CA GLU A 170 -16.53 -15.53 -6.77
C GLU A 170 -16.82 -14.18 -7.42
N VAL A 171 -16.94 -13.13 -6.60
CA VAL A 171 -17.10 -11.76 -7.12
C VAL A 171 -15.93 -11.39 -8.04
N THR A 172 -14.70 -11.70 -7.61
CA THR A 172 -13.49 -11.37 -8.37
C THR A 172 -13.36 -12.22 -9.63
N ALA A 173 -13.64 -13.52 -9.54
CA ALA A 173 -13.67 -14.46 -10.66
C ALA A 173 -14.66 -14.01 -11.73
N HIS A 174 -15.88 -13.63 -11.33
CA HIS A 174 -16.92 -13.15 -12.24
C HIS A 174 -16.47 -11.89 -13.01
N PHE A 175 -15.88 -10.91 -12.32
CA PHE A 175 -15.40 -9.70 -12.99
C PHE A 175 -14.23 -9.97 -13.95
N PHE A 176 -13.31 -10.87 -13.60
CA PHE A 176 -12.20 -11.24 -14.48
C PHE A 176 -12.69 -11.99 -15.72
N LYS A 177 -13.59 -12.95 -15.54
CA LYS A 177 -14.25 -13.71 -16.61
C LYS A 177 -14.94 -12.77 -17.61
N ILE A 178 -15.86 -11.94 -17.11
CA ILE A 178 -16.62 -10.99 -17.93
C ILE A 178 -15.67 -9.99 -18.61
N GLY A 179 -14.62 -9.54 -17.91
CA GLY A 179 -13.58 -8.70 -18.49
C GLY A 179 -12.95 -9.31 -19.75
N ALA A 180 -12.56 -10.58 -19.70
CA ALA A 180 -12.00 -11.29 -20.85
C ALA A 180 -13.01 -11.51 -21.99
N GLU A 181 -14.27 -11.79 -21.66
CA GLU A 181 -15.33 -11.96 -22.65
C GLU A 181 -15.60 -10.67 -23.43
N ILE A 182 -15.63 -9.52 -22.75
CA ILE A 182 -15.80 -8.20 -23.40
C ILE A 182 -14.59 -7.87 -24.29
N MET A 183 -13.41 -8.39 -23.95
CA MET A 183 -12.21 -8.30 -24.79
C MET A 183 -12.25 -9.23 -26.02
N LYS A 184 -13.38 -9.92 -26.25
CA LYS A 184 -13.61 -10.94 -27.29
C LYS A 184 -12.70 -12.16 -27.18
N ASN A 185 -12.02 -12.33 -26.05
CA ASN A 185 -11.10 -13.44 -25.83
C ASN A 185 -11.78 -14.53 -25.01
N LYS A 186 -12.64 -15.32 -25.65
CA LYS A 186 -13.38 -16.41 -24.99
C LYS A 186 -12.45 -17.51 -24.45
N GLU A 187 -11.35 -17.76 -25.13
CA GLU A 187 -10.33 -18.74 -24.71
C GLU A 187 -9.67 -18.33 -23.39
N ALA A 188 -9.43 -17.03 -23.18
CA ALA A 188 -8.90 -16.50 -21.93
C ALA A 188 -9.94 -16.46 -20.78
N SER A 189 -11.25 -16.57 -21.07
CA SER A 189 -12.31 -16.37 -20.06
C SER A 189 -12.21 -17.35 -18.89
N ALA A 190 -12.02 -18.64 -19.17
CA ALA A 190 -11.90 -19.67 -18.13
C ALA A 190 -10.63 -19.49 -17.28
N VAL A 191 -9.50 -19.15 -17.90
CA VAL A 191 -8.24 -18.89 -17.20
C VAL A 191 -8.35 -17.63 -16.34
N MET A 192 -9.01 -16.60 -16.85
CA MET A 192 -9.25 -15.36 -16.11
C MET A 192 -10.22 -15.56 -14.94
N GLU A 193 -11.22 -16.43 -15.10
CA GLU A 193 -12.12 -16.83 -14.00
C GLU A 193 -11.33 -17.49 -12.86
N ASP A 194 -10.45 -18.46 -13.16
CA ASP A 194 -9.62 -19.10 -12.13
C ASP A 194 -8.61 -18.10 -11.52
N LEU A 195 -7.95 -17.29 -12.34
CA LEU A 195 -7.04 -16.25 -11.86
C LEU A 195 -7.75 -15.30 -10.88
N GLY A 196 -8.92 -14.79 -11.26
CA GLY A 196 -9.74 -13.91 -10.43
C GLY A 196 -10.16 -14.59 -9.12
N ARG A 197 -10.50 -15.89 -9.18
CA ARG A 197 -10.84 -16.69 -8.00
C ARG A 197 -9.68 -16.75 -7.01
N GLN A 198 -8.47 -17.09 -7.47
CA GLN A 198 -7.31 -17.18 -6.58
C GLN A 198 -6.91 -15.80 -6.04
N PHE A 199 -6.96 -14.74 -6.87
CA PHE A 199 -6.73 -13.37 -6.45
C PHE A 199 -7.70 -12.93 -5.35
N GLY A 200 -8.99 -13.20 -5.51
CA GLY A 200 -10.00 -12.87 -4.50
C GLY A 200 -9.74 -13.57 -3.16
N LYS A 201 -9.26 -14.82 -3.17
CA LYS A 201 -8.86 -15.54 -1.96
C LYS A 201 -7.66 -14.89 -1.25
N ILE A 202 -6.63 -14.54 -2.01
CA ILE A 202 -5.45 -13.83 -1.47
C ILE A 202 -5.86 -12.47 -0.90
N ILE A 203 -6.68 -11.71 -1.62
CA ILE A 203 -7.17 -10.39 -1.21
C ILE A 203 -7.91 -10.48 0.13
N TYR A 204 -8.82 -11.44 0.27
CA TYR A 204 -9.56 -11.64 1.52
C TYR A 204 -8.63 -11.90 2.70
N TRP A 205 -7.74 -12.90 2.59
CA TRP A 205 -6.86 -13.27 3.68
C TRP A 205 -5.83 -12.20 4.02
N LEU A 206 -5.37 -11.46 3.02
CA LEU A 206 -4.44 -10.36 3.22
C LEU A 206 -5.12 -9.17 3.93
N ASP A 207 -6.38 -8.87 3.64
CA ASP A 207 -7.18 -7.90 4.40
C ASP A 207 -7.32 -8.33 5.86
N ALA A 208 -7.72 -9.58 6.08
CA ALA A 208 -7.88 -10.16 7.41
C ALA A 208 -6.58 -10.05 8.23
N CYS A 209 -5.41 -10.33 7.63
CA CYS A 209 -4.12 -10.18 8.29
C CYS A 209 -3.74 -8.72 8.57
N GLU A 210 -3.89 -7.81 7.59
CA GLU A 210 -3.49 -6.40 7.76
C GLU A 210 -4.35 -5.67 8.80
N ASP A 211 -5.63 -6.02 8.86
CA ASP A 211 -6.63 -5.41 9.71
C ASP A 211 -6.88 -6.14 11.03
N PHE A 212 -6.29 -7.33 11.23
CA PHE A 212 -6.43 -8.16 12.45
C PHE A 212 -6.39 -7.36 13.77
N ILE A 213 -5.36 -6.52 13.96
CA ILE A 213 -5.18 -5.74 15.18
C ILE A 213 -6.28 -4.67 15.34
N ARG A 214 -6.72 -4.08 14.23
CA ARG A 214 -7.77 -3.06 14.24
C ARG A 214 -9.12 -3.70 14.56
N ASP A 215 -9.45 -4.78 13.86
CA ASP A 215 -10.73 -5.45 13.99
C ASP A 215 -10.89 -6.05 15.39
N LYS A 216 -9.83 -6.68 15.92
CA LYS A 216 -9.79 -7.14 17.31
C LYS A 216 -10.08 -6.02 18.32
N LYS A 217 -9.47 -4.84 18.15
CA LYS A 217 -9.72 -3.69 19.05
C LYS A 217 -11.16 -3.18 18.96
N GLN A 218 -11.76 -3.28 17.78
CA GLN A 218 -13.12 -2.85 17.52
C GLN A 218 -14.15 -3.95 17.83
N LYS A 219 -13.70 -5.16 18.22
CA LYS A 219 -14.53 -6.37 18.33
C LYS A 219 -15.32 -6.64 17.04
N ALA A 220 -14.74 -6.29 15.90
CA ALA A 220 -15.28 -6.60 14.59
C ALA A 220 -14.89 -8.04 14.20
N PHE A 221 -15.67 -8.64 13.32
CA PHE A 221 -15.35 -9.95 12.77
C PHE A 221 -14.02 -9.90 12.01
N ASN A 222 -13.22 -10.97 12.13
CA ASN A 222 -12.02 -11.16 11.32
C ASN A 222 -11.77 -12.67 11.15
N GLY A 223 -11.74 -13.16 9.91
CA GLY A 223 -11.58 -14.58 9.61
C GLY A 223 -10.30 -15.18 10.21
N LEU A 224 -9.23 -14.40 10.32
CA LEU A 224 -7.97 -14.86 10.94
C LEU A 224 -8.18 -15.18 12.43
N GLN A 225 -9.00 -14.43 13.14
CA GLN A 225 -9.31 -14.71 14.55
C GLN A 225 -10.03 -16.05 14.73
N VAL A 226 -10.87 -16.44 13.76
CA VAL A 226 -11.56 -17.74 13.80
C VAL A 226 -10.58 -18.89 13.62
N ILE A 227 -9.64 -18.77 12.69
CA ILE A 227 -8.66 -19.82 12.37
C ILE A 227 -7.55 -19.90 13.42
N SER A 228 -7.05 -18.76 13.89
CA SER A 228 -5.84 -18.67 14.72
C SER A 228 -6.12 -18.42 16.20
N GLY A 229 -7.38 -18.21 16.57
CA GLY A 229 -7.77 -17.85 17.93
C GLY A 229 -7.52 -16.38 18.25
N ASN A 230 -7.58 -16.04 19.55
CA ASN A 230 -7.48 -14.65 19.98
C ASN A 230 -6.11 -14.03 19.72
N PHE A 231 -5.03 -14.78 19.87
CA PHE A 231 -3.68 -14.35 19.54
C PHE A 231 -3.05 -15.45 18.68
N PRO A 232 -2.63 -15.16 17.44
CA PRO A 232 -2.02 -16.16 16.60
C PRO A 232 -0.74 -16.63 17.24
N GLU A 233 -0.73 -17.89 17.69
CA GLU A 233 0.49 -18.57 18.10
C GLU A 233 1.36 -18.87 16.86
N SER A 234 2.63 -19.18 17.08
CA SER A 234 3.58 -19.50 16.00
C SER A 234 3.04 -20.56 15.04
N LYS A 235 2.36 -21.58 15.58
CA LYS A 235 1.73 -22.65 14.81
C LYS A 235 0.58 -22.17 13.93
N SER A 236 -0.22 -21.21 14.41
CA SER A 236 -1.31 -20.62 13.63
C SER A 236 -0.78 -19.71 12.52
N ILE A 237 0.30 -18.97 12.77
CA ILE A 237 0.99 -18.18 11.74
C ILE A 237 1.56 -19.10 10.65
N GLN A 238 2.18 -20.21 11.03
CA GLN A 238 2.70 -21.19 10.08
C GLN A 238 1.58 -21.74 9.17
N LYS A 239 0.42 -22.13 9.73
CA LYS A 239 -0.73 -22.57 8.93
C LYS A 239 -1.21 -21.51 7.94
N MET A 240 -1.15 -20.24 8.33
CA MET A 240 -1.49 -19.12 7.43
C MET A 240 -0.45 -18.93 6.33
N GLU A 241 0.84 -19.04 6.65
CA GLU A 241 1.93 -19.01 5.66
C GLU A 241 1.74 -20.15 4.64
N GLU A 242 1.50 -21.38 5.10
CA GLU A 242 1.21 -22.54 4.25
C GLU A 242 -0.01 -22.32 3.35
N HIS A 243 -1.07 -21.69 3.89
CA HIS A 243 -2.24 -21.33 3.10
C HIS A 243 -1.93 -20.29 2.03
N PHE A 244 -1.16 -19.24 2.35
CA PHE A 244 -0.70 -18.26 1.36
C PHE A 244 0.18 -18.89 0.29
N ASP A 245 1.08 -19.81 0.65
CA ASP A 245 1.93 -20.52 -0.31
C ASP A 245 1.10 -21.40 -1.27
N MET A 246 0.08 -22.09 -0.75
CA MET A 246 -0.86 -22.84 -1.58
C MET A 246 -1.63 -21.93 -2.54
N LEU A 247 -2.18 -20.81 -2.06
CA LEU A 247 -2.88 -19.84 -2.92
C LEU A 247 -1.94 -19.21 -3.94
N LYS A 248 -0.72 -18.84 -3.54
CA LYS A 248 0.33 -18.33 -4.42
C LYS A 248 0.62 -19.32 -5.55
N GLY A 249 0.85 -20.60 -5.22
CA GLY A 249 1.10 -21.65 -6.21
C GLY A 249 -0.04 -21.79 -7.24
N LYS A 250 -1.30 -21.75 -6.79
CA LYS A 250 -2.47 -21.76 -7.68
C LYS A 250 -2.55 -20.53 -8.57
N THR A 251 -2.34 -19.34 -8.00
CA THR A 251 -2.34 -18.08 -8.77
C THR A 251 -1.21 -18.05 -9.80
N LEU A 252 -0.01 -18.52 -9.44
CA LEU A 252 1.11 -18.63 -10.37
C LEU A 252 0.79 -19.57 -11.52
N LYS A 253 0.17 -20.73 -11.24
CA LYS A 253 -0.31 -21.63 -12.29
C LYS A 253 -1.31 -20.93 -13.23
N ALA A 254 -2.33 -20.26 -12.68
CA ALA A 254 -3.31 -19.53 -13.48
C ALA A 254 -2.66 -18.42 -14.33
N LEU A 255 -1.60 -17.75 -13.83
CA LEU A 255 -0.81 -16.80 -14.63
C LEU A 255 -0.06 -17.47 -15.78
N GLN A 256 0.45 -18.69 -15.58
CA GLN A 256 1.14 -19.45 -16.63
C GLN A 256 0.20 -19.92 -17.75
N ASP A 257 -1.06 -20.16 -17.41
CA ASP A 257 -2.11 -20.60 -18.35
C ASP A 257 -2.67 -19.44 -19.21
N LEU A 258 -2.31 -18.18 -18.93
CA LEU A 258 -2.78 -17.04 -19.72
C LEU A 258 -2.26 -17.07 -21.17
N PRO A 259 -3.07 -16.71 -22.18
CA PRO A 259 -2.64 -16.63 -23.57
C PRO A 259 -1.88 -15.33 -23.87
N ILE A 260 -0.75 -15.13 -23.18
CA ILE A 260 0.20 -14.02 -23.35
C ILE A 260 1.63 -14.58 -23.50
N THR A 261 2.60 -13.73 -23.82
CA THR A 261 4.00 -14.16 -23.98
C THR A 261 4.59 -14.67 -22.67
N ASP A 262 5.50 -15.66 -22.75
CA ASP A 262 6.17 -16.22 -21.57
C ASP A 262 6.97 -15.19 -20.78
N ASP A 263 7.48 -14.16 -21.46
CA ASP A 263 8.15 -13.05 -20.77
C ASP A 263 7.21 -12.27 -19.86
N LEU A 264 5.99 -11.96 -20.34
CA LEU A 264 4.98 -11.30 -19.53
C LEU A 264 4.49 -12.20 -18.39
N LYS A 265 4.35 -13.51 -18.62
CA LYS A 265 4.01 -14.48 -17.56
C LYS A 265 5.06 -14.49 -16.44
N ARG A 266 6.35 -14.51 -16.80
CA ARG A 266 7.46 -14.42 -15.84
C ARG A 266 7.44 -13.10 -15.07
N GLN A 267 7.24 -11.98 -15.77
CA GLN A 267 7.13 -10.66 -15.13
C GLN A 267 5.96 -10.60 -14.13
N PHE A 268 4.78 -11.08 -14.51
CA PHE A 268 3.62 -11.11 -13.62
C PHE A 268 3.82 -12.05 -12.43
N SER A 269 4.43 -13.20 -12.64
CA SER A 269 4.78 -14.13 -11.56
C SER A 269 5.72 -13.46 -10.54
N ALA A 270 6.80 -12.82 -11.02
CA ALA A 270 7.76 -12.11 -10.16
C ALA A 270 7.10 -10.93 -9.40
N ARG A 271 6.20 -10.17 -10.04
CA ARG A 271 5.43 -9.11 -9.38
C ARG A 271 4.56 -9.67 -8.25
N LEU A 272 3.83 -10.76 -8.52
CA LEU A 272 2.97 -11.40 -7.52
C LEU A 272 3.78 -11.88 -6.32
N GLU A 273 4.84 -12.64 -6.57
CA GLU A 273 5.67 -13.23 -5.51
C GLU A 273 6.28 -12.15 -4.63
N SER A 274 6.93 -11.15 -5.23
CA SER A 274 7.58 -10.07 -4.50
C SER A 274 6.57 -9.27 -3.66
N ASN A 275 5.48 -8.79 -4.27
CA ASN A 275 4.49 -7.97 -3.55
C ASN A 275 3.74 -8.76 -2.48
N LEU A 276 3.40 -10.02 -2.76
CA LEU A 276 2.73 -10.89 -1.79
C LEU A 276 3.63 -11.17 -0.61
N PHE A 277 4.89 -11.56 -0.85
CA PHE A 277 5.89 -11.80 0.20
C PHE A 277 6.04 -10.59 1.11
N ILE A 278 6.27 -9.40 0.53
CA ILE A 278 6.44 -8.15 1.28
C ILE A 278 5.25 -7.89 2.20
N ARG A 279 4.03 -8.07 1.69
CA ARG A 279 2.82 -7.69 2.43
C ARG A 279 2.43 -8.72 3.47
N VAL A 280 2.56 -10.01 3.16
CA VAL A 280 2.34 -11.10 4.13
C VAL A 280 3.34 -10.97 5.28
N GLN A 281 4.64 -10.79 4.99
CA GLN A 281 5.66 -10.61 6.02
C GLN A 281 5.41 -9.35 6.85
N ALA A 282 5.05 -8.22 6.24
CA ALA A 282 4.72 -7.00 6.98
C ALA A 282 3.49 -7.19 7.89
N ALA A 283 2.46 -7.90 7.42
CA ALA A 283 1.27 -8.18 8.19
C ALA A 283 1.57 -9.10 9.39
N PHE A 284 2.26 -10.22 9.17
CA PHE A 284 2.64 -11.13 10.27
C PHE A 284 3.61 -10.48 11.25
N HIS A 285 4.62 -9.76 10.78
CA HIS A 285 5.52 -9.03 11.67
C HIS A 285 4.75 -8.07 12.59
N LYS A 286 3.76 -7.34 12.05
CA LYS A 286 2.90 -6.43 12.81
C LYS A 286 2.07 -7.19 13.86
N ILE A 287 1.52 -8.36 13.51
CA ILE A 287 0.75 -9.24 14.41
C ILE A 287 1.65 -9.77 15.54
N GLU A 288 2.77 -10.40 15.22
CA GLU A 288 3.71 -10.96 16.20
C GLU A 288 4.21 -9.89 17.17
N THR A 289 4.56 -8.73 16.63
CA THR A 289 4.97 -7.54 17.38
C THR A 289 3.87 -7.11 18.36
N HIS A 290 2.60 -7.16 17.94
CA HIS A 290 1.48 -6.85 18.81
C HIS A 290 1.26 -7.91 19.91
N VAL A 291 1.40 -9.19 19.58
CA VAL A 291 1.32 -10.31 20.55
C VAL A 291 2.42 -10.17 21.60
N LYS A 292 3.67 -9.93 21.18
CA LYS A 292 4.82 -9.73 22.08
C LYS A 292 4.60 -8.55 23.04
N ASP A 293 4.11 -7.42 22.54
CA ASP A 293 3.77 -6.26 23.40
C ASP A 293 2.72 -6.61 24.44
N HIS A 294 1.69 -7.35 24.02
CA HIS A 294 0.57 -7.69 24.89
C HIS A 294 1.01 -8.63 26.01
N ASN A 295 1.75 -9.70 25.66
CA ASN A 295 2.29 -10.64 26.64
C ASN A 295 3.26 -9.95 27.60
N PHE A 296 4.12 -9.06 27.11
CA PHE A 296 5.03 -8.28 27.96
C PHE A 296 4.27 -7.36 28.92
N ALA A 297 3.21 -6.68 28.46
CA ALA A 297 2.38 -5.83 29.31
C ALA A 297 1.58 -6.64 30.35
N GLN A 298 1.08 -7.83 29.99
CA GLN A 298 0.41 -8.73 30.94
C GLN A 298 1.36 -9.22 32.03
N ASN A 299 2.60 -9.54 31.67
CA ASN A 299 3.63 -9.97 32.62
C ASN A 299 4.21 -8.81 33.45
N ASN A 300 3.89 -7.55 33.10
CA ASN A 300 4.36 -6.35 33.81
C ASN A 300 3.19 -5.37 34.02
N PRO A 301 2.26 -5.64 34.96
CA PRO A 301 1.02 -4.89 35.12
C PRO A 301 1.21 -3.40 35.44
N SER A 302 2.38 -3.03 35.96
CA SER A 302 2.77 -1.64 36.25
C SER A 302 3.04 -0.80 34.98
N LEU A 303 3.26 -1.44 33.83
CA LEU A 303 3.56 -0.77 32.56
C LEU A 303 2.32 -0.71 31.67
N LYS A 304 2.00 0.48 31.19
CA LYS A 304 0.92 0.63 30.19
C LYS A 304 1.41 0.11 28.84
N LEU A 305 0.52 -0.54 28.08
CA LEU A 305 0.82 -1.03 26.72
C LEU A 305 1.40 0.04 25.78
N LEU A 306 1.04 1.31 25.98
CA LEU A 306 1.62 2.44 25.26
C LEU A 306 3.11 2.65 25.56
N GLU A 307 3.51 2.46 26.82
CA GLU A 307 4.90 2.60 27.27
C GLU A 307 5.77 1.49 26.68
N VAL A 308 5.29 0.24 26.70
CA VAL A 308 5.95 -0.91 26.05
C VAL A 308 6.20 -0.64 24.56
N ARG A 309 5.17 -0.16 23.85
CA ARG A 309 5.27 0.17 22.42
C ARG A 309 6.26 1.29 22.14
N LEU A 310 6.29 2.33 22.98
CA LEU A 310 7.21 3.46 22.81
C LEU A 310 8.66 3.02 23.03
N THR A 311 8.92 2.23 24.07
CA THR A 311 10.25 1.70 24.39
C THR A 311 10.78 0.84 23.23
N ARG A 312 9.98 -0.10 22.72
CA ARG A 312 10.41 -0.93 21.59
C ARG A 312 10.59 -0.11 20.30
N ARG A 313 9.69 0.84 20.02
CA ARG A 313 9.85 1.73 18.85
C ARG A 313 11.16 2.51 18.90
N TRP A 314 11.56 2.94 20.10
CA TRP A 314 12.84 3.60 20.34
C TRP A 314 14.00 2.65 20.10
N GLN A 315 14.00 1.44 20.69
CA GLN A 315 15.02 0.41 20.45
C GLN A 315 15.21 0.10 18.96
N GLN A 316 14.12 -0.12 18.23
CA GLN A 316 14.19 -0.35 16.79
C GLN A 316 14.69 0.87 16.01
N ALA A 317 14.50 2.10 16.51
CA ALA A 317 15.00 3.31 15.85
C ALA A 317 16.49 3.50 16.09
N VAL A 318 16.94 3.13 17.29
CA VAL A 318 18.34 3.03 17.68
C VAL A 318 19.07 2.00 16.81
N GLU A 319 18.57 0.76 16.70
CA GLU A 319 19.17 -0.28 15.85
C GLU A 319 19.23 0.14 14.37
N PHE A 320 18.12 0.66 13.84
CA PHE A 320 18.09 1.19 12.48
C PHE A 320 19.11 2.30 12.25
N ALA A 321 19.27 3.22 13.21
CA ALA A 321 20.26 4.27 13.12
C ALA A 321 21.69 3.72 13.16
N LYS A 322 21.96 2.65 13.94
CA LYS A 322 23.26 1.98 13.95
C LYS A 322 23.61 1.38 12.60
N ILE A 323 22.63 0.76 11.93
CA ILE A 323 22.82 0.11 10.62
C ILE A 323 23.14 1.15 9.54
N ILE A 324 22.50 2.33 9.58
CA ILE A 324 22.65 3.36 8.53
C ILE A 324 23.81 4.30 8.80
N SER A 325 24.15 4.56 10.06
CA SER A 325 25.37 5.30 10.37
C SER A 325 26.55 4.34 10.23
N SER A 326 27.22 4.33 9.07
CA SER A 326 28.60 3.87 9.02
C SER A 326 29.38 4.65 10.09
N ILE A 327 30.27 3.94 10.78
CA ILE A 327 31.09 4.43 11.89
C ILE A 327 31.75 5.75 11.46
N GLU A 328 31.31 6.90 12.00
CA GLU A 328 32.17 8.09 12.22
C GLU A 328 31.47 9.34 12.79
N LYS A 329 30.14 9.54 12.66
CA LYS A 329 29.50 10.79 13.13
C LYS A 329 28.32 10.58 14.10
N ARG A 330 28.65 10.59 15.40
CA ARG A 330 27.73 10.46 16.56
C ARG A 330 26.50 11.39 16.50
N LEU A 331 26.62 12.57 15.89
CA LEU A 331 25.49 13.52 15.73
C LEU A 331 24.45 13.02 14.71
N GLN A 332 24.90 12.41 13.61
CA GLN A 332 24.04 11.85 12.57
C GLN A 332 23.23 10.66 13.12
N TYR A 333 23.86 9.83 13.97
CA TYR A 333 23.22 8.71 14.65
C TYR A 333 21.98 9.13 15.46
N TYR A 334 22.11 10.12 16.36
CA TYR A 334 20.96 10.56 17.18
C TYR A 334 19.89 11.27 16.36
N THR A 335 20.27 12.00 15.30
CA THR A 335 19.31 12.58 14.36
C THR A 335 18.53 11.50 13.61
N LEU A 336 19.21 10.47 13.09
CA LEU A 336 18.59 9.34 12.39
C LEU A 336 17.68 8.53 13.32
N ALA A 337 18.13 8.22 14.55
CA ALA A 337 17.32 7.52 15.54
C ALA A 337 16.05 8.31 15.92
N SER A 338 16.19 9.62 16.13
CA SER A 338 15.06 10.50 16.45
C SER A 338 14.07 10.62 15.29
N MET A 339 14.56 10.75 14.06
CA MET A 339 13.74 10.79 12.84
C MET A 339 12.99 9.47 12.64
N ALA A 340 13.67 8.33 12.73
CA ALA A 340 13.07 7.01 12.62
C ALA A 340 12.06 6.69 13.75
N PHE A 341 12.25 7.28 14.93
CA PHE A 341 11.29 7.18 16.05
C PHE A 341 10.01 7.99 15.80
N ILE A 342 10.16 9.25 15.37
CA ILE A 342 9.06 10.20 15.15
C ILE A 342 8.26 9.85 13.90
N ILE A 343 8.94 9.44 12.83
CA ILE A 343 8.34 9.07 11.54
C ILE A 343 8.65 7.59 11.30
N PRO A 344 7.81 6.64 11.78
CA PRO A 344 8.04 5.21 11.60
C PRO A 344 8.17 4.80 10.13
N LYS A 345 7.57 5.58 9.23
CA LYS A 345 7.68 5.36 7.79
C LYS A 345 9.10 5.54 7.25
N ILE A 346 9.98 6.26 7.94
CA ILE A 346 11.40 6.36 7.56
C ILE A 346 12.07 5.01 7.67
N LYS A 347 11.72 4.21 8.70
CA LYS A 347 12.16 2.83 8.78
C LYS A 347 11.71 2.10 7.54
N THR A 348 10.41 2.07 7.23
CA THR A 348 9.81 1.36 6.07
C THR A 348 10.18 1.91 4.69
N ALA A 349 10.74 3.11 4.60
CA ALA A 349 11.25 3.68 3.35
C ALA A 349 12.70 3.25 3.06
N TYR A 350 13.39 2.68 4.06
CA TYR A 350 14.78 2.26 4.00
C TYR A 350 15.06 0.75 4.23
N PRO A 351 14.16 -0.20 4.63
CA PRO A 351 14.60 -1.46 5.17
C PRO A 351 14.17 -2.59 4.23
N PHE A 352 14.85 -2.74 3.10
CA PHE A 352 14.94 -4.08 2.51
C PHE A 352 16.18 -4.82 3.01
N SER A 353 17.12 -4.15 3.67
CA SER A 353 18.37 -4.76 4.13
C SER A 353 18.25 -5.72 5.33
N GLU A 354 17.22 -5.66 6.18
CA GLU A 354 17.10 -6.63 7.31
C GLU A 354 16.16 -7.81 7.03
N ILE A 355 15.16 -7.66 6.16
CA ILE A 355 14.23 -8.75 5.82
C ILE A 355 14.86 -9.69 4.78
N VAL A 356 15.66 -9.16 3.85
CA VAL A 356 16.39 -9.93 2.83
C VAL A 356 17.53 -10.78 3.46
N TYR A 357 18.07 -10.38 4.61
CA TYR A 357 19.20 -11.08 5.22
C TYR A 357 18.83 -12.20 6.21
N LYS A 358 17.55 -12.33 6.63
CA LYS A 358 17.14 -13.36 7.63
C LYS A 358 16.37 -14.56 7.07
N LYS A 359 15.88 -14.51 5.83
CA LYS A 359 15.49 -15.70 5.07
C LYS A 359 16.35 -15.69 3.81
N LYS A 360 17.22 -16.69 3.64
CA LYS A 360 17.86 -16.94 2.34
C LYS A 360 16.74 -17.06 1.30
N ASP A 361 16.63 -16.06 0.44
CA ASP A 361 15.77 -16.11 -0.73
C ASP A 361 16.39 -17.14 -1.69
N PRO A 362 15.71 -18.24 -2.09
CA PRO A 362 16.30 -19.25 -2.97
C PRO A 362 16.30 -18.85 -4.45
N VAL A 363 15.77 -17.68 -4.82
CA VAL A 363 15.47 -17.36 -6.23
C VAL A 363 15.97 -15.97 -6.61
N CYS A 364 17.28 -15.78 -6.57
CA CYS A 364 17.93 -14.75 -7.38
C CYS A 364 19.11 -15.38 -8.13
N GLY A 365 18.79 -16.37 -8.97
CA GLY A 365 19.71 -16.92 -9.96
C GLY A 365 19.71 -16.05 -11.22
N CYS A 366 20.16 -14.81 -11.12
CA CYS A 366 20.45 -13.99 -12.30
C CYS A 366 21.83 -14.39 -12.85
N ASN A 367 21.89 -15.48 -13.60
CA ASN A 367 23.08 -15.93 -14.33
C ASN A 367 23.13 -15.38 -15.77
N VAL A 368 22.76 -14.11 -15.98
CA VAL A 368 23.03 -13.44 -17.26
C VAL A 368 23.32 -11.96 -17.01
N CYS A 369 24.53 -11.67 -16.57
CA CYS A 369 25.15 -10.37 -16.83
C CYS A 369 25.90 -10.55 -18.16
N ASP A 370 25.32 -10.06 -19.25
CA ASP A 370 25.96 -10.01 -20.57
C ASP A 370 27.00 -8.88 -20.56
N CYS A 371 28.10 -9.13 -19.84
CA CYS A 371 29.29 -8.30 -19.85
C CYS A 371 30.27 -8.96 -20.81
N GLY A 372 30.34 -8.49 -22.06
CA GLY A 372 31.38 -8.87 -22.99
C GLY A 372 32.76 -8.51 -22.42
N GLY A 373 33.45 -9.49 -21.85
CA GLY A 373 34.77 -9.36 -21.27
C GLY A 373 35.17 -10.63 -20.53
N SER A 374 36.25 -11.26 -20.96
CA SER A 374 36.78 -12.50 -20.40
C SER A 374 37.43 -12.26 -19.03
N GLU A 375 36.68 -12.33 -17.93
CA GLU A 375 37.13 -12.66 -16.57
C GLU A 375 35.95 -12.79 -15.58
N PRO A 376 36.02 -13.65 -14.55
CA PRO A 376 34.89 -13.93 -13.66
C PRO A 376 34.66 -12.82 -12.63
N CYS A 377 33.62 -12.00 -12.83
CA CYS A 377 33.18 -10.98 -11.88
C CYS A 377 32.45 -11.58 -10.66
N CYS A 378 33.18 -12.18 -9.72
CA CYS A 378 32.78 -12.30 -8.31
C CYS A 378 33.94 -12.89 -7.49
N THR A 379 34.97 -12.10 -7.24
CA THR A 379 35.83 -12.32 -6.06
C THR A 379 35.62 -11.16 -5.11
N SER A 380 35.21 -11.51 -3.90
CA SER A 380 35.18 -10.65 -2.73
C SER A 380 36.56 -10.04 -2.54
N ASP A 381 36.75 -8.78 -2.90
CA ASP A 381 37.76 -7.84 -2.40
C ASP A 381 37.73 -6.60 -3.30
N ASN A 382 36.84 -5.65 -3.01
CA ASN A 382 36.95 -4.21 -3.30
C ASN A 382 35.62 -3.51 -3.00
N ALA A 383 35.40 -3.16 -1.73
CA ALA A 383 34.22 -2.45 -1.24
C ALA A 383 34.28 -0.91 -1.45
N ASN A 384 35.25 -0.39 -2.20
CA ASN A 384 35.54 1.05 -2.24
C ASN A 384 35.08 1.80 -3.51
N GLU A 385 34.39 1.16 -4.46
CA GLU A 385 33.93 1.83 -5.69
C GLU A 385 32.41 2.02 -5.81
N ALA A 386 31.63 1.60 -4.79
CA ALA A 386 30.17 1.80 -4.76
C ALA A 386 29.73 3.21 -4.29
N GLU A 387 30.64 4.17 -4.16
CA GLU A 387 30.39 5.47 -3.52
C GLU A 387 29.80 6.55 -4.46
N THR A 388 29.69 6.32 -5.77
CA THR A 388 29.39 7.41 -6.73
C THR A 388 27.98 7.42 -7.34
N CYS A 389 27.07 6.49 -7.01
CA CYS A 389 25.74 6.45 -7.66
C CYS A 389 24.53 6.70 -6.72
N GLY A 390 24.73 7.39 -5.60
CA GLY A 390 23.72 7.56 -4.54
C GLY A 390 23.35 8.99 -4.14
N ASN A 391 23.64 10.02 -4.94
CA ASN A 391 23.29 11.41 -4.56
C ASN A 391 21.82 11.73 -4.89
N THR A 392 20.92 11.37 -3.98
CA THR A 392 19.56 11.96 -3.93
C THR A 392 19.51 13.04 -2.86
N CYS A 393 19.66 14.30 -3.28
CA CYS A 393 19.47 15.48 -2.44
C CYS A 393 18.08 15.47 -1.76
N ILE A 394 18.05 15.27 -0.45
CA ILE A 394 16.88 15.56 0.38
C ILE A 394 16.89 17.05 0.71
N VAL A 395 16.06 17.84 0.03
CA VAL A 395 15.77 19.22 0.40
C VAL A 395 14.93 19.22 1.69
N LEU A 396 15.59 19.38 2.83
CA LEU A 396 14.95 19.53 4.14
C LEU A 396 14.39 20.95 4.31
N THR A 397 13.07 21.06 4.36
CA THR A 397 12.39 22.30 4.75
C THR A 397 12.52 22.59 6.25
N CYS A 398 13.05 23.78 6.56
CA CYS A 398 12.97 24.55 7.81
C CYS A 398 13.87 24.13 9.00
N GLY A 399 14.97 24.86 9.18
CA GLY A 399 16.00 24.69 10.23
C GLY A 399 15.53 24.82 11.69
N CYS A 400 14.31 25.29 11.96
CA CYS A 400 13.80 25.37 13.34
C CYS A 400 13.48 24.00 13.96
N GLY A 401 13.24 22.96 13.15
CA GLY A 401 12.99 21.60 13.65
C GLY A 401 14.25 20.92 14.17
N ILE A 402 15.40 21.22 13.57
CA ILE A 402 16.71 20.61 13.91
C ILE A 402 17.22 21.16 15.25
N ALA A 403 17.06 22.48 15.49
CA ALA A 403 17.46 23.10 16.75
C ALA A 403 16.68 22.56 17.97
N LEU A 404 15.39 22.25 17.80
CA LEU A 404 14.56 21.64 18.84
C LEU A 404 15.03 20.21 19.17
N ILE A 405 15.41 19.45 18.14
CA ILE A 405 15.90 18.07 18.28
C ILE A 405 17.26 18.05 18.97
N VAL A 406 18.18 18.95 18.59
CA VAL A 406 19.49 19.10 19.24
C VAL A 406 19.32 19.54 20.70
N GLY A 407 18.40 20.48 20.99
CA GLY A 407 18.12 20.92 22.36
C GLY A 407 17.53 19.82 23.26
N ILE A 408 16.65 18.97 22.73
CA ILE A 408 16.09 17.82 23.46
C ILE A 408 17.17 16.77 23.73
N VAL A 409 18.05 16.49 22.76
CA VAL A 409 19.15 15.53 22.91
C VAL A 409 20.19 16.02 23.93
N LEU A 410 20.52 17.33 23.94
CA LEU A 410 21.44 17.91 24.93
C LEU A 410 20.85 17.92 26.35
N LEU A 411 19.54 18.19 26.49
CA LEU A 411 18.85 18.12 27.79
C LEU A 411 18.75 16.70 28.35
N MET A 412 18.61 15.69 27.47
CA MET A 412 18.59 14.29 27.88
C MET A 412 19.98 13.78 28.28
N ASN A 413 21.04 14.22 27.59
CA ASN A 413 22.43 13.87 27.95
C ASN A 413 22.95 14.57 29.22
N SER A 414 22.41 15.73 29.59
CA SER A 414 22.80 16.45 30.81
C SER A 414 22.21 15.85 32.10
N THR A 415 21.27 14.89 32.01
CA THR A 415 20.44 14.47 33.16
C THR A 415 20.45 12.97 33.45
N GLU A 416 21.45 12.24 32.97
CA GLU A 416 21.73 10.89 33.46
C GLU A 416 22.20 10.97 34.93
N GLY A 417 21.34 10.53 35.86
CA GLY A 417 21.74 10.27 37.25
C GLY A 417 20.85 10.78 38.39
N LYS A 418 19.77 11.55 38.16
CA LYS A 418 18.92 12.05 39.29
C LYS A 418 17.43 11.69 39.19
N PRO A 419 16.80 11.15 40.27
CA PRO A 419 15.39 10.81 40.31
C PRO A 419 14.55 12.10 40.38
N GLY A 420 14.12 12.55 39.21
CA GLY A 420 13.39 13.81 39.00
C GLY A 420 13.41 14.27 37.53
N SER A 421 14.36 13.76 36.73
CA SER A 421 14.61 14.21 35.35
C SER A 421 13.44 13.98 34.38
N LYS A 422 12.66 12.90 34.55
CA LYS A 422 11.52 12.59 33.66
C LYS A 422 10.37 13.61 33.74
N ARG A 423 10.05 14.14 34.93
CA ARG A 423 9.02 15.19 35.09
C ARG A 423 9.49 16.53 34.54
N ASN A 424 10.78 16.84 34.66
CA ASN A 424 11.38 18.07 34.14
C ASN A 424 11.49 18.04 32.61
N ALA A 425 11.85 16.91 32.01
CA ALA A 425 11.85 16.73 30.55
C ALA A 425 10.45 16.89 29.94
N VAL A 426 9.42 16.33 30.60
CA VAL A 426 8.02 16.50 30.16
C VAL A 426 7.52 17.94 30.33
N ARG A 427 7.94 18.66 31.38
CA ARG A 427 7.64 20.10 31.56
C ARG A 427 8.35 20.96 30.51
N ALA A 428 9.62 20.70 30.23
CA ALA A 428 10.40 21.38 29.18
C ALA A 428 9.78 21.17 27.79
N MET A 429 9.36 19.93 27.46
CA MET A 429 8.64 19.65 26.22
C MET A 429 7.32 20.42 26.11
N ARG A 430 6.58 20.60 27.21
CA ARG A 430 5.33 21.36 27.23
C ARG A 430 5.56 22.88 27.09
N ALA A 431 6.61 23.41 27.71
CA ALA A 431 7.00 24.82 27.59
C ALA A 431 7.48 25.17 26.18
N SER A 432 8.38 24.37 25.62
CA SER A 432 8.90 24.57 24.26
C SER A 432 7.80 24.43 23.19
N ARG A 433 6.81 23.55 23.42
CA ARG A 433 5.62 23.45 22.55
C ARG A 433 4.69 24.67 22.64
N LYS A 434 4.68 25.40 23.77
CA LYS A 434 3.97 26.69 23.90
C LYS A 434 4.70 27.80 23.15
N GLU A 435 6.03 27.89 23.27
CA GLU A 435 6.85 28.87 22.55
C GLU A 435 6.76 28.69 21.02
N LEU A 436 6.86 27.45 20.52
CA LEU A 436 6.65 27.13 19.10
C LEU A 436 5.25 27.53 18.59
N ARG A 437 4.23 27.45 19.45
CA ARG A 437 2.87 27.92 19.11
C ARG A 437 2.80 29.45 19.07
N GLN A 438 3.53 30.13 19.94
CA GLN A 438 3.61 31.60 19.98
C GLN A 438 4.34 32.13 18.74
N GLN A 439 5.49 31.54 18.41
CA GLN A 439 6.31 31.92 17.26
C GLN A 439 5.57 31.67 15.94
N ARG A 440 4.87 30.53 15.81
CA ARG A 440 3.99 30.27 14.64
C ARG A 440 2.85 31.28 14.50
N LYS A 441 2.31 31.80 15.61
CA LYS A 441 1.28 32.87 15.57
C LYS A 441 1.88 34.18 15.10
N GLU A 442 3.10 34.47 15.52
CA GLU A 442 3.83 35.68 15.16
C GLU A 442 4.30 35.68 13.70
N ASP A 443 4.81 34.56 13.21
CA ASP A 443 5.15 34.36 11.79
C ASP A 443 3.92 34.48 10.90
N LYS A 444 2.78 33.92 11.33
CA LYS A 444 1.50 34.12 10.63
C LYS A 444 1.05 35.58 10.63
N ARG A 445 1.31 36.35 11.70
CA ARG A 445 1.06 37.80 11.74
C ARG A 445 1.97 38.55 10.77
N LYS A 446 3.28 38.30 10.79
CA LYS A 446 4.27 38.92 9.88
C LYS A 446 3.96 38.59 8.41
N LEU A 447 3.58 37.35 8.11
CA LEU A 447 3.17 36.94 6.77
C LEU A 447 1.89 37.66 6.31
N ARG A 448 0.90 37.83 7.20
CA ARG A 448 -0.32 38.59 6.89
C ARG A 448 -0.02 40.07 6.65
N GLN A 449 0.88 40.68 7.42
CA GLN A 449 1.34 42.06 7.22
C GLN A 449 2.08 42.22 5.88
N ARG A 450 3.00 41.31 5.55
CA ARG A 450 3.68 41.29 4.23
C ARG A 450 2.70 41.16 3.07
N LYS A 451 1.73 40.23 3.16
CA LYS A 451 0.69 40.07 2.13
C LYS A 451 -0.19 41.31 1.97
N ARG A 452 -0.48 42.04 3.06
CA ARG A 452 -1.21 43.32 3.01
C ARG A 452 -0.37 44.44 2.38
N LYS A 453 0.94 44.48 2.65
CA LYS A 453 1.87 45.44 2.05
C LYS A 453 2.03 45.19 0.55
N LEU A 454 2.23 43.93 0.14
CA LEU A 454 2.30 43.51 -1.27
C LEU A 454 1.01 43.82 -2.06
N LYS A 455 -0.17 43.71 -1.43
CA LYS A 455 -1.45 44.07 -2.07
C LYS A 455 -1.62 45.59 -2.30
N ARG A 456 -0.87 46.43 -1.59
CA ARG A 456 -0.91 47.90 -1.72
C ARG A 456 0.16 48.45 -2.68
N MET A 457 1.10 47.62 -3.13
CA MET A 457 2.16 48.01 -4.06
C MET A 457 1.67 47.92 -5.52
N LYS A 458 2.17 48.82 -6.37
CA LYS A 458 1.86 48.79 -7.81
C LYS A 458 2.37 47.49 -8.43
N PRO A 459 1.75 46.95 -9.50
CA PRO A 459 2.12 45.65 -10.07
C PRO A 459 3.61 45.53 -10.44
N GLU A 460 4.21 46.64 -10.87
CA GLU A 460 5.62 46.75 -11.27
C GLU A 460 6.60 46.61 -10.09
N GLU A 461 6.16 46.86 -8.85
CA GLU A 461 6.99 46.81 -7.63
C GLU A 461 6.84 45.49 -6.86
N ARG A 462 6.11 44.49 -7.40
CA ARG A 462 5.79 43.23 -6.69
C ARG A 462 6.75 42.06 -6.95
N VAL A 463 7.63 42.18 -7.96
CA VAL A 463 8.71 41.22 -8.22
C VAL A 463 9.80 41.40 -7.18
#